data_AF-A0A924M564-F1
#
_entry.id   AF-A0A924M564-F1
#
_cell.length_a   1.000
_cell.length_b   1.000
_cell.length_c   1.000
_cell.angle_alpha   90.00
_cell.angle_beta   90.00
_cell.angle_gamma   90.00
#
_symmetry.space_group_name_H-M   'P 1'
#
loop_
_entity.id
_entity.type
_entity.pdbx_description
1 polymer ?
#
loop_
_entity_poly.entity_id
_entity_poly.type
_entity_poly.pdbx_seq_one_letter_code
_entity_poly.pdbx_strand_id
1 'polypeptide(L)' 'EDGKVLAVPIDKKCSLYTHWQKPEDMNPLRLKTIAHFFEHYKDLEEGKWVKISGWEGPEAARKEITDGIANYQASQAG' A
#
# COMPACT_ATOMS: atom_id res chain seq x y z
N GLU A 1 -0.52 -8.73 9.65
CA GLU A 1 -0.41 -8.69 8.17
C GLU A 1 0.56 -7.57 7.80
N ASP A 2 1.13 -7.58 6.59
CA ASP A 2 2.19 -6.62 6.18
C ASP A 2 1.71 -5.71 5.02
N GLY A 3 0.72 -4.88 5.32
CA GLY A 3 0.10 -3.97 4.35
C GLY A 3 1.11 -2.98 3.75
N LYS A 4 0.92 -2.65 2.47
CA LYS A 4 1.70 -1.62 1.76
C LYS A 4 0.73 -0.59 1.22
N VAL A 5 0.75 0.62 1.78
CA VAL A 5 -0.09 1.73 1.30
C VAL A 5 0.44 2.25 -0.03
N LEU A 6 -0.42 2.26 -1.05
CA LEU A 6 -0.17 2.93 -2.32
C LEU A 6 -0.76 4.34 -2.28
N ALA A 7 0.06 5.35 -2.61
CA ALA A 7 -0.35 6.74 -2.55
C ALA A 7 0.12 7.51 -3.79
N VAL A 8 -0.55 8.62 -4.08
CA VAL A 8 -0.19 9.60 -5.10
C VAL A 8 -0.05 10.99 -4.45
N PRO A 9 0.69 11.93 -5.07
CA PRO A 9 0.70 13.31 -4.60
C PRO A 9 -0.71 13.92 -4.57
N ILE A 10 -0.95 14.81 -3.60
CA ILE A 10 -2.18 15.62 -3.58
C ILE A 10 -2.27 16.53 -4.82
N ASP A 11 -3.48 16.88 -5.23
CA ASP A 11 -3.73 17.69 -6.44
C ASP A 11 -2.94 19.01 -6.45
N LYS A 12 -2.83 19.69 -5.29
CA LYS A 12 -2.06 20.94 -5.15
C LYS A 12 -0.57 20.76 -5.49
N LYS A 13 -0.03 19.55 -5.38
CA LYS A 13 1.36 19.21 -5.68
C LYS A 13 1.52 18.68 -7.10
N CYS A 14 0.58 17.87 -7.59
CA CYS A 14 0.62 17.35 -8.95
C CYS A 14 -0.78 16.93 -9.43
N SER A 15 -1.41 17.73 -10.29
CA SER A 15 -2.75 17.45 -10.84
C SER A 15 -2.79 16.30 -11.85
N LEU A 16 -1.63 15.74 -12.23
CA LEU A 16 -1.58 14.57 -13.11
C LEU A 16 -2.28 13.35 -12.51
N TYR A 17 -2.40 13.29 -11.18
CA TYR A 17 -2.95 12.14 -10.45
C TYR A 17 -4.41 12.30 -10.03
N THR A 18 -5.07 13.43 -10.31
CA THR A 18 -6.43 13.73 -9.86
C THR A 18 -7.46 12.67 -10.29
N HIS A 19 -7.20 11.92 -11.35
CA HIS A 19 -8.09 10.87 -11.84
C HIS A 19 -7.84 9.49 -11.20
N TRP A 20 -6.80 9.31 -10.36
CA TRP A 20 -6.56 8.07 -9.62
C TRP A 20 -7.06 8.20 -8.19
N GLN A 21 -8.24 7.65 -7.94
CA GLN A 21 -8.93 7.69 -6.65
C GLN A 21 -8.91 6.32 -5.94
N LYS A 22 -8.73 5.24 -6.71
CA LYS A 22 -8.57 3.86 -6.23
C LYS A 22 -7.55 3.10 -7.09
N PRO A 23 -6.99 1.96 -6.62
CA PRO A 23 -5.98 1.23 -7.37
C PRO A 23 -6.42 0.89 -8.80
N GLU A 24 -7.70 0.54 -9.00
CA GLU A 24 -8.26 0.13 -10.29
C GLU A 24 -8.31 1.24 -11.34
N ASP A 25 -8.12 2.51 -10.95
CA ASP A 25 -8.02 3.62 -11.89
C ASP A 25 -6.65 3.64 -12.61
N MET A 26 -5.66 2.91 -12.08
CA MET A 26 -4.35 2.76 -12.70
C MET A 26 -4.37 1.65 -13.76
N ASN A 27 -3.43 1.74 -14.72
CA ASN A 27 -3.22 0.65 -15.67
C ASN A 27 -3.00 -0.68 -14.91
N PRO A 28 -3.79 -1.74 -15.17
CA PRO A 28 -3.67 -3.02 -14.47
C PRO A 28 -2.28 -3.64 -14.52
N LEU A 29 -1.50 -3.38 -15.60
CA LEU A 29 -0.12 -3.84 -15.70
C LEU A 29 0.76 -3.22 -14.61
N ARG A 30 0.54 -1.94 -14.26
CA ARG A 30 1.32 -1.27 -13.21
C ARG A 30 1.06 -1.90 -11.84
N LEU A 31 -0.20 -2.22 -11.53
CA LEU A 31 -0.55 -2.93 -10.29
C LEU A 31 0.11 -4.32 -10.24
N LYS A 32 0.09 -5.05 -11.36
CA LYS A 32 0.77 -6.35 -11.49
C LYS A 32 2.28 -6.24 -11.31
N THR A 33 2.91 -5.21 -11.89
CA THR A 33 4.36 -4.98 -11.72
C THR A 33 4.72 -4.72 -10.26
N ILE A 34 3.92 -3.93 -9.54
CA ILE A 34 4.14 -3.66 -8.11
C ILE A 34 3.97 -4.95 -7.29
N ALA A 35 2.90 -5.71 -7.54
CA ALA A 35 2.67 -6.98 -6.85
C ALA A 35 3.80 -7.99 -7.10
N HIS A 36 4.21 -8.17 -8.36
CA HIS A 36 5.33 -9.03 -8.74
C HIS A 36 6.63 -8.63 -8.06
N PHE A 37 6.93 -7.32 -7.97
CA PHE A 37 8.10 -6.86 -7.24
C PHE A 37 8.10 -7.36 -5.78
N PHE A 38 7.00 -7.18 -5.05
CA PHE A 38 6.93 -7.62 -3.66
C PHE A 38 6.89 -9.14 -3.47
N GLU A 39 6.37 -9.87 -4.45
CA GLU A 39 6.39 -11.34 -4.43
C GLU A 39 7.82 -11.88 -4.60
N HIS A 40 8.66 -11.22 -5.40
CA HIS A 40 9.97 -11.74 -5.80
C HIS A 40 11.20 -11.05 -5.21
N TYR A 41 11.09 -9.84 -4.62
CA TYR A 41 12.28 -9.09 -4.17
C TYR A 41 13.12 -9.79 -3.10
N LYS A 42 12.58 -10.84 -2.47
CA LYS A 42 13.22 -11.63 -1.42
C LYS A 42 13.60 -13.05 -1.85
N ASP A 43 13.49 -13.39 -3.13
CA ASP A 43 13.73 -14.76 -3.61
C ASP A 43 15.13 -15.30 -3.30
N LEU A 44 16.11 -14.42 -3.10
CA LEU A 44 17.49 -14.77 -2.74
C LEU A 44 17.77 -14.70 -1.24
N GLU A 45 16.80 -14.32 -0.42
CA GLU A 45 16.91 -14.31 1.03
C GLU A 45 16.44 -15.66 1.59
N GLU A 46 17.39 -16.50 2.02
CA GLU A 46 17.12 -17.86 2.49
C GLU A 46 16.03 -17.89 3.58
N GLY A 47 15.02 -18.75 3.37
CA GLY A 47 13.89 -18.92 4.29
C GLY A 47 12.83 -17.82 4.24
N LYS A 48 12.97 -16.80 3.38
CA LYS A 48 11.97 -15.75 3.22
C LYS A 48 11.15 -15.94 1.94
N TRP A 49 9.86 -15.66 2.05
CA TRP A 49 8.93 -15.63 0.94
C TRP A 49 7.84 -14.61 1.24
N VAL A 50 7.16 -14.15 0.19
CA VAL A 50 6.01 -13.26 0.30
C VAL A 50 4.87 -13.84 -0.54
N LYS A 51 3.65 -13.79 -0.01
CA LYS A 51 2.44 -14.08 -0.78
C LYS A 51 1.53 -12.87 -0.76
N ILE A 52 1.10 -12.46 -1.94
CA ILE A 52 0.22 -11.30 -2.12
C ILE A 52 -1.25 -11.75 -1.98
N SER A 53 -1.98 -11.13 -1.05
CA SER A 53 -3.42 -11.39 -0.87
C SER A 53 -4.30 -10.64 -1.87
N GLY A 54 -3.84 -9.48 -2.36
CA GLY A 54 -4.56 -8.67 -3.34
C GLY A 54 -4.42 -7.17 -3.07
N TRP A 55 -5.19 -6.38 -3.82
CA TRP A 55 -5.34 -4.95 -3.63
C TRP A 55 -6.66 -4.66 -2.92
N GLU A 56 -6.64 -3.67 -2.03
CA GLU A 56 -7.82 -3.14 -1.37
C GLU A 56 -8.01 -1.64 -1.67
N GLY A 57 -9.22 -1.15 -1.46
CA GLY A 57 -9.60 0.23 -1.76
C GLY A 57 -9.07 1.27 -0.76
N PRO A 58 -9.30 2.57 -1.04
CA PRO A 58 -8.76 3.66 -0.23
C PRO A 58 -9.33 3.71 1.20
N GLU A 59 -10.51 3.14 1.46
CA GLU A 59 -11.05 3.04 2.83
C GLU A 59 -10.23 2.08 3.72
N ALA A 60 -9.82 0.93 3.17
CA ALA A 60 -8.96 -0.01 3.89
C ALA A 60 -7.59 0.62 4.18
N ALA A 61 -7.01 1.32 3.21
CA ALA A 61 -5.76 2.05 3.39
C ALA A 61 -5.88 3.15 4.45
N ARG A 62 -6.99 3.91 4.47
CA ARG A 62 -7.27 4.91 5.52
C ARG A 62 -7.35 4.25 6.89
N LYS A 63 -8.07 3.14 7.00
CA LYS A 63 -8.24 2.40 8.26
C LYS A 63 -6.89 1.91 8.80
N GLU A 64 -6.05 1.32 7.94
CA GLU A 64 -4.70 0.87 8.32
C GLU A 64 -3.85 2.02 8.90
N ILE A 65 -3.90 3.20 8.26
CA ILE A 65 -3.19 4.40 8.74
C ILE A 65 -3.75 4.86 10.10
N THR A 66 -5.07 4.97 10.25
CA THR A 66 -5.68 5.43 11.50
C THR A 66 -5.45 4.46 12.64
N ASP A 67 -5.51 3.16 12.38
CA ASP A 67 -5.21 2.11 13.37
C ASP A 67 -3.74 2.17 13.79
N GLY A 68 -2.83 2.36 12.83
CA GLY A 68 -1.40 2.56 13.11
C GLY A 68 -1.12 3.77 14.00
N ILE A 69 -1.78 4.91 13.73
CA ILE A 69 -1.70 6.12 14.56
C ILE A 69 -2.22 5.85 15.98
N ALA A 70 -3.39 5.23 16.10
CA ALA A 70 -4.00 4.91 17.40
C ALA A 70 -3.14 3.95 18.23
N ASN A 71 -2.61 2.89 17.60
CA ASN A 71 -1.72 1.93 18.25
C ASN A 71 -0.43 2.60 18.73
N TYR A 72 0.16 3.48 17.91
CA TYR A 72 1.32 4.26 18.33
C TYR A 72 1.00 5.13 19.54
N GLN A 73 -0.09 5.91 19.51
CA GLN A 73 -0.50 6.75 20.64
C GLN A 73 -0.74 5.94 21.93
N ALA A 74 -1.41 4.80 21.83
CA ALA A 74 -1.64 3.91 22.97
C ALA A 74 -0.33 3.38 23.57
N SER A 75 0.66 3.05 22.71
CA SER A 75 1.99 2.62 23.16
C SER A 75 2.84 3.72 23.79
N GLN A 76 2.48 5.00 23.61
CA GLN A 76 3.16 6.13 24.26
C GLN A 76 2.49 6.54 25.58
N ALA A 77 1.26 6.06 25.84
CA ALA A 77 0.48 6.41 27.02
C ALA A 77 0.74 5.48 28.22
N GLY A 78 1.49 4.39 28.03
CA GLY A 78 1.95 3.47 29.08
C GLY A 78 3.45 3.59 29.31
#